data_AF-A0A109QJ54-F1
#
_entry.id   AF-A0A109QJ54-F1
#
_cell.length_a   1.000
_cell.length_b   1.000
_cell.length_c   1.000
_cell.angle_alpha   90.00
_cell.angle_beta   90.00
_cell.angle_gamma   90.00
#
_symmetry.space_group_name_H-M   'P 1'
#
loop_
_entity.id
_entity.type
_entity.pdbx_description
1 polymer ?
#
loop_
_entity_poly.entity_id
_entity_poly.type
_entity_poly.pdbx_seq_one_letter_code
_entity_poly.pdbx_strand_id
1 'polypeptide(L)' 'MEDRPCFETQIGNTTIKIRSALPFMTAEEQAQWFQDNDSLPEVRMMKRAWIRALHHIEKEKSDSA' A
#
# COMPACT_ATOMS: atom_id res chain seq x y z
N MET A 1 13.73 19.38 -29.45
CA MET A 1 12.55 18.84 -28.75
C MET A 1 12.83 19.03 -27.28
N GLU A 2 12.05 19.86 -26.61
CA GLU A 2 12.26 20.24 -25.20
C GLU A 2 12.09 19.04 -24.28
N ASP A 3 13.09 18.78 -23.44
CA ASP A 3 12.99 17.91 -22.27
C ASP A 3 11.96 18.51 -21.32
N ARG A 4 10.70 18.08 -21.45
CA ARG A 4 9.70 18.35 -20.42
C ARG A 4 10.08 17.51 -19.21
N PRO A 5 10.41 18.10 -18.06
CA PRO A 5 10.56 17.33 -16.84
C PRO A 5 9.20 16.71 -16.52
N CYS A 6 9.05 15.42 -16.86
CA CYS A 6 7.93 14.63 -16.39
C CYS A 6 8.20 14.44 -14.91
N PHE A 7 7.59 15.27 -14.07
CA PHE A 7 7.57 15.03 -12.64
C PHE A 7 6.91 13.66 -12.46
N GLU A 8 7.75 12.64 -12.25
CA GLU A 8 7.39 11.29 -11.83
C GLU A 8 6.64 11.40 -10.51
N THR A 9 5.37 11.75 -10.58
CA THR A 9 4.53 11.87 -9.40
C THR A 9 4.11 10.44 -9.05
N GLN A 10 5.07 9.66 -8.53
CA GLN A 10 4.87 8.28 -8.06
C GLN A 10 3.71 8.21 -7.06
N ILE A 11 3.46 9.32 -6.36
CA ILE A 11 2.40 9.50 -5.37
C ILE A 11 0.99 9.17 -5.92
N GLY A 12 0.71 9.47 -7.19
CA GLY A 12 -0.59 9.17 -7.81
C GLY A 12 -0.69 7.77 -8.43
N ASN A 13 0.37 7.35 -9.13
CA ASN A 13 0.38 6.07 -9.86
C ASN A 13 0.36 4.86 -8.92
N THR A 14 1.00 4.97 -7.75
CA THR A 14 1.02 3.90 -6.75
C THR A 14 -0.38 3.64 -6.20
N THR A 15 -1.15 4.69 -5.92
CA THR A 15 -2.55 4.55 -5.46
C THR A 15 -3.43 3.88 -6.52
N ILE A 16 -3.23 4.20 -7.80
CA ILE A 16 -3.94 3.55 -8.91
C ILE A 16 -3.55 2.06 -9.00
N LYS A 17 -2.25 1.74 -8.99
CA LYS A 17 -1.74 0.35 -9.02
C LYS A 17 -2.23 -0.48 -7.84
N ILE A 18 -2.28 0.09 -6.64
CA ILE A 18 -2.82 -0.58 -5.45
C ILE A 18 -4.29 -0.96 -5.67
N ARG A 19 -5.10 -0.06 -6.23
CA ARG A 19 -6.54 -0.26 -6.41
C ARG A 19 -6.90 -1.11 -7.62
N SER A 20 -6.08 -1.12 -8.67
CA SER A 20 -6.42 -1.76 -9.94
C SER A 20 -5.70 -3.08 -10.22
N ALA A 21 -4.54 -3.34 -9.59
CA ALA A 21 -3.71 -4.51 -9.91
C ALA A 21 -3.61 -5.51 -8.76
N LEU A 22 -3.41 -5.04 -7.52
CA LEU A 22 -3.24 -5.94 -6.36
C LEU A 22 -4.37 -6.95 -6.17
N PRO A 23 -5.68 -6.61 -6.33
CA PRO A 23 -6.76 -7.58 -6.12
C PRO A 23 -6.74 -8.80 -7.04
N PHE A 24 -6.04 -8.70 -8.18
CA PHE A 24 -5.98 -9.76 -9.19
C PHE A 24 -4.66 -10.56 -9.15
N MET A 25 -3.71 -10.14 -8.31
CA MET A 25 -2.45 -10.85 -8.07
C MET A 25 -2.64 -11.99 -7.07
N THR A 26 -1.83 -13.05 -7.17
CA THR A 26 -1.77 -14.08 -6.13
C THR A 26 -1.21 -13.51 -4.82
N ALA A 27 -1.32 -14.26 -3.72
CA ALA A 27 -0.78 -13.84 -2.43
C ALA A 27 0.74 -13.61 -2.49
N GLU A 28 1.45 -14.47 -3.21
CA GLU A 28 2.90 -14.39 -3.41
C GLU A 28 3.28 -13.15 -4.24
N GLU A 29 2.55 -12.89 -5.32
CA GLU A 29 2.76 -11.71 -6.18
C GLU A 29 2.47 -10.41 -5.44
N GLN A 30 1.41 -10.36 -4.63
CA GLN A 30 1.10 -9.20 -3.79
C GLN A 30 2.20 -8.97 -2.75
N ALA A 31 2.69 -10.04 -2.10
CA ALA A 31 3.76 -9.95 -1.13
C ALA A 31 5.05 -9.39 -1.76
N GLN A 32 5.42 -9.88 -2.94
CA GLN A 32 6.57 -9.38 -3.68
C GLN A 32 6.38 -7.90 -4.07
N TRP A 33 5.21 -7.54 -4.59
CA TRP A 33 4.90 -6.15 -4.95
C TRP A 33 5.06 -5.20 -3.75
N PHE A 34 4.60 -5.60 -2.57
CA PHE A 34 4.76 -4.78 -1.35
C PHE A 34 6.20 -4.68 -0.84
N GLN A 35 7.05 -5.65 -1.15
CA GLN A 35 8.48 -5.58 -0.84
C GLN A 35 9.18 -4.63 -1.81
N ASP A 36 8.93 -4.78 -3.11
CA ASP A 36 9.54 -3.97 -4.17
C ASP A 36 9.19 -2.47 -4.03
N ASN A 37 8.02 -2.17 -3.47
CA ASN A 37 7.48 -0.81 -3.35
C ASN A 37 7.51 -0.25 -1.91
N ASP A 38 8.24 -0.88 -0.97
CA ASP A 38 8.24 -0.48 0.44
C ASP A 38 8.84 0.91 0.73
N SER A 39 9.64 1.43 -0.22
CA SER A 39 10.19 2.79 -0.14
C SER A 39 9.14 3.87 -0.40
N LEU A 40 8.01 3.54 -1.05
CA LEU A 40 7.00 4.50 -1.45
C LEU A 40 6.18 5.01 -0.25
N PRO A 41 5.98 6.33 -0.11
CA PRO A 41 5.21 6.92 1.00
C PRO A 41 3.81 6.34 1.15
N GLU A 42 3.11 6.09 0.04
CA GLU A 42 1.73 5.58 0.03
C GLU A 42 1.68 4.15 0.58
N VAL A 43 2.65 3.31 0.21
CA VAL A 43 2.77 1.94 0.70
C VAL A 43 3.04 1.95 2.21
N ARG A 44 3.93 2.82 2.68
CA ARG A 44 4.19 2.99 4.11
C ARG A 44 2.97 3.48 4.89
N MET A 45 2.23 4.44 4.33
CA MET A 45 0.98 4.94 4.93
C MET A 45 -0.07 3.84 5.01
N MET A 46 -0.24 3.06 3.96
CA MET A 46 -1.18 1.95 3.91
C MET A 46 -0.82 0.86 4.93
N LYS A 47 0.45 0.44 5.00
CA LYS A 47 0.94 -0.53 6.00
C LYS A 47 0.67 -0.04 7.43
N ARG A 48 0.92 1.24 7.73
CA ARG A 48 0.60 1.84 9.05
C ARG A 48 -0.89 1.82 9.36
N ALA A 49 -1.74 2.18 8.40
CA ALA A 49 -3.19 2.15 8.57
C ALA A 49 -3.69 0.72 8.85
N TRP A 50 -3.15 -0.25 8.12
CA TRP A 50 -3.47 -1.67 8.31
C TRP A 50 -3.08 -2.16 9.72
N ILE A 51 -1.84 -1.90 10.15
CA ILE A 51 -1.39 -2.26 11.50
C ILE A 51 -2.31 -1.66 12.57
N ARG A 52 -2.67 -0.38 12.46
CA ARG A 52 -3.60 0.28 13.40
C ARG A 52 -4.98 -0.38 13.43
N ALA A 53 -5.52 -0.75 12.27
CA ALA A 53 -6.81 -1.44 12.18
C ALA A 53 -6.75 -2.82 12.86
N LEU A 54 -5.68 -3.59 12.63
CA LEU A 54 -5.49 -4.89 13.29
C LEU A 54 -5.39 -4.74 14.81
N HIS A 55 -4.62 -3.78 15.31
CA HIS A 55 -4.54 -3.49 16.74
C HIS A 55 -5.89 -3.10 17.33
N HIS A 56 -6.69 -2.31 16.61
CA HIS A 56 -8.03 -1.93 17.05
C HIS A 56 -8.96 -3.14 17.16
N ILE A 57 -8.99 -4.00 16.13
CA ILE A 57 -9.78 -5.25 16.13
C ILE A 57 -9.36 -6.17 17.28
N GLU A 58 -8.05 -6.32 17.52
CA GLU A 58 -7.54 -7.17 18.60
C GLU A 58 -7.90 -6.62 19.98
N LYS A 59 -7.85 -5.30 20.15
CA LYS A 59 -8.30 -4.64 21.37
C LYS A 59 -9.80 -4.85 21.60
N GLU A 60 -10.62 -4.68 20.57
CA GLU A 60 -12.08 -4.91 20.67
C GLU A 60 -12.41 -6.36 21.04
N LYS A 61 -11.68 -7.34 20.49
CA LYS A 61 -11.83 -8.75 20.87
C LYS A 61 -11.47 -9.00 22.33
N SER A 62 -10.36 -8.40 22.79
CA SER A 62 -9.90 -8.55 24.17
C SER A 62 -10.85 -7.89 25.17
N ASP A 63 -11.43 -6.74 24.81
CA ASP A 63 -12.40 -6.01 25.65
C ASP A 63 -13.81 -6.65 25.64
N SER A 64 -14.10 -7.53 24.67
CA SER A 64 -15.39 -8.25 24.54
C SER A 64 -15.37 -9.68 25.10
N ALA A 65 -14.24 -10.14 25.64
CA ALA A 65 -14.03 -11.47 26.21
C ALA A 65 -14.03 -11.45 27.74
#